data_AF-A0A672J466-F1
#
_entry.id   AF-A0A672J466-F1
#
_cell.length_a   1.000
_cell.length_b   1.000
_cell.length_c   1.000
_cell.angle_alpha   90.00
_cell.angle_beta   90.00
_cell.angle_gamma   90.00
#
_symmetry.space_group_name_H-M   'P 1'
#
loop_
_entity.id
_entity.type
_entity.pdbx_description
1 polymer ?
#
loop_
_entity_poly.entity_id
_entity_poly.type
_entity_poly.pdbx_seq_one_letter_code
_entity_poly.pdbx_strand_id
1 'polypeptide(L)'
;TIYTFMHCIAVGLAVSTAYFCLLKPDMGEGTKFHYAVYYDPSTDQCSPFHYKGEKGNANRFEHERECIRNCSDNSWATQKEDAKACTLKKMVGGCDGSFLRYYYDPIHDKCKKFLYSGCLGNGNRFFDSGSCNNTCVGIHGEHIFPLSAHRHRYVWFIHTSLQVVIR
;
A
#
# COMPACT_ATOMS: atom_id res chain seq x y z
N THR A 1 36.44 -38.90 -14.74
CA THR A 1 37.24 -37.87 -14.05
C THR A 1 36.73 -36.51 -14.53
N ILE A 2 35.66 -36.01 -13.90
CA ILE A 2 35.67 -35.11 -12.75
C ILE A 2 35.99 -33.67 -13.19
N TYR A 3 34.92 -32.86 -13.20
CA TYR A 3 34.84 -31.43 -12.87
C TYR A 3 35.70 -30.42 -13.63
N THR A 4 35.04 -29.60 -14.47
CA THR A 4 35.07 -28.13 -14.36
C THR A 4 33.86 -27.51 -15.09
N PHE A 5 32.65 -27.75 -14.60
CA PHE A 5 31.58 -26.76 -14.76
C PHE A 5 31.81 -25.75 -13.63
N MET A 6 32.42 -24.60 -13.97
CA MET A 6 32.48 -23.44 -13.10
C MET A 6 31.05 -22.95 -12.82
N HIS A 7 30.44 -23.52 -11.78
CA HIS A 7 29.52 -22.75 -10.96
C HIS A 7 30.36 -21.78 -10.14
N CYS A 8 30.14 -20.48 -10.32
CA CYS A 8 30.22 -19.57 -9.19
C CYS A 8 29.19 -18.45 -9.35
N ILE A 9 28.19 -18.58 -8.50
CA ILE A 9 27.45 -17.49 -7.84
C ILE A 9 26.45 -16.78 -8.75
N ALA A 10 25.21 -17.27 -8.68
CA ALA A 10 24.06 -16.38 -8.75
C ALA A 10 24.31 -15.24 -7.75
N VAL A 11 24.67 -14.07 -8.27
CA VAL A 11 24.74 -12.84 -7.49
C VAL A 11 23.32 -12.61 -6.99
N GLY A 12 23.10 -12.91 -5.71
CA GLY A 12 21.87 -12.58 -5.03
C GLY A 12 21.62 -11.07 -5.14
N LEU A 13 20.41 -10.75 -5.61
CA LEU A 13 19.60 -9.60 -5.20
C LEU A 13 20.38 -8.29 -4.95
N ALA A 14 20.59 -7.51 -6.01
CA ALA A 14 20.67 -6.05 -5.85
C ALA A 14 19.31 -5.48 -6.25
N VAL A 15 18.51 -5.12 -5.24
CA VAL A 15 17.27 -4.37 -5.42
C VAL A 15 17.62 -3.11 -6.24
N SER A 16 16.97 -2.93 -7.38
CA SER A 16 17.23 -1.78 -8.24
C SER A 16 16.55 -0.56 -7.62
N THR A 17 17.18 0.06 -6.63
CA THR A 17 16.81 1.42 -6.20
C THR A 17 17.00 2.34 -7.39
N ALA A 18 15.95 3.05 -7.81
CA ALA A 18 16.05 3.92 -8.97
C ALA A 18 17.11 5.01 -8.73
N TYR A 19 17.98 5.27 -9.71
CA TYR A 19 19.14 6.15 -9.55
C TYR A 19 18.77 7.56 -9.03
N PHE A 20 17.60 8.06 -9.39
CA PHE A 20 17.14 9.37 -8.90
C PHE A 20 16.97 9.41 -7.39
N CYS A 21 16.65 8.31 -6.71
CA CYS A 21 16.52 8.24 -5.25
C CYS A 21 17.86 8.51 -4.53
N LEU A 22 18.99 8.43 -5.22
CA LEU A 22 20.31 8.70 -4.66
C LEU A 22 20.72 10.18 -4.80
N LEU A 23 19.95 10.98 -5.54
CA LEU A 23 20.26 12.39 -5.77
C LEU A 23 19.87 13.23 -4.56
N LYS A 24 20.66 14.26 -4.24
CA LYS A 24 20.28 15.27 -3.24
C LYS A 24 19.05 16.06 -3.72
N PRO A 25 18.23 16.62 -2.83
CA PRO A 25 17.12 17.47 -3.23
C PRO A 25 17.64 18.68 -4.00
N ASP A 26 17.04 18.94 -5.16
CA ASP A 26 17.35 20.12 -5.97
C ASP A 26 16.13 21.04 -6.02
N MET A 27 16.27 22.21 -5.39
CA MET A 27 15.24 23.23 -5.33
C MET A 27 14.87 23.76 -6.72
N GLY A 28 15.73 23.58 -7.71
CA GLY A 28 15.55 24.10 -9.05
C GLY A 28 15.60 25.62 -9.10
N GLU A 29 14.87 26.18 -10.06
CA GLU A 29 14.78 27.61 -10.35
C GLU A 29 13.33 28.08 -10.37
N GLY A 30 13.14 29.40 -10.46
CA GLY A 30 11.83 30.05 -10.45
C GLY A 30 11.53 30.80 -9.16
N THR A 31 10.32 31.33 -9.08
CA THR A 31 9.82 32.16 -7.98
C THR A 31 8.62 31.56 -7.27
N LYS A 32 8.17 30.36 -7.67
CA LYS A 32 7.04 29.70 -7.04
C LYS A 32 7.49 29.05 -5.74
N PHE A 33 6.58 28.99 -4.77
CA PHE A 33 6.84 28.34 -3.49
C PHE A 33 5.99 27.07 -3.38
N HIS A 34 6.60 25.92 -3.63
CA HIS A 34 5.94 24.62 -3.54
C HIS A 34 6.67 23.71 -2.55
N TYR A 35 5.93 23.08 -1.64
CA TYR A 35 6.44 21.98 -0.84
C TYR A 35 6.46 20.72 -1.68
N ALA A 36 7.60 20.05 -1.67
CA ALA A 36 7.76 18.71 -2.20
C ALA A 36 8.51 17.87 -1.17
N VAL A 37 8.56 16.56 -1.37
CA VAL A 37 9.36 15.65 -0.54
C VAL A 37 10.46 15.02 -1.39
N TYR A 38 11.60 14.73 -0.77
CA TYR A 38 12.71 13.98 -1.36
C TYR A 38 13.06 12.80 -0.47
N TYR A 39 13.63 11.75 -1.05
CA TYR A 39 14.12 10.58 -0.34
C TYR A 39 15.57 10.77 0.09
N ASP A 40 15.87 10.52 1.36
CA ASP A 40 17.23 10.42 1.90
C ASP A 40 17.59 8.93 2.10
N PRO A 41 18.50 8.38 1.28
CA PRO A 41 18.90 6.97 1.38
C PRO A 41 19.72 6.66 2.65
N SER A 42 20.30 7.67 3.30
CA SER A 42 21.08 7.47 4.52
C SER A 42 20.22 7.22 5.74
N THR A 43 18.98 7.72 5.73
CA THR A 43 18.01 7.57 6.81
C THR A 43 16.80 6.72 6.42
N ASP A 44 16.73 6.24 5.17
CA ASP A 44 15.56 5.55 4.59
C ASP A 44 14.25 6.34 4.86
N GLN A 45 14.28 7.65 4.64
CA GLN A 45 13.18 8.54 4.99
C GLN A 45 12.90 9.57 3.89
N CYS A 46 11.64 9.95 3.75
CA CYS A 46 11.22 11.05 2.90
C CYS A 46 11.04 12.33 3.71
N SER A 47 11.72 13.41 3.33
CA SER A 47 11.71 14.70 4.04
C SER A 47 11.22 15.83 3.15
N PRO A 48 10.51 16.84 3.71
CA PRO A 48 10.04 17.98 2.95
C PRO A 48 11.20 18.89 2.54
N PHE A 49 11.11 19.47 1.36
CA PHE A 49 11.99 20.53 0.88
C PHE A 49 11.21 21.53 0.01
N HIS A 50 11.84 22.69 -0.23
CA HIS A 50 11.23 23.76 -0.98
C HIS A 50 11.67 23.72 -2.46
N TYR A 51 10.68 23.59 -3.36
CA TYR A 51 10.87 23.55 -4.81
C TYR A 51 10.38 24.86 -5.46
N LYS A 52 11.21 25.42 -6.33
CA LYS A 52 11.01 26.75 -6.93
C LYS A 52 10.12 26.78 -8.17
N GLY A 53 9.67 25.61 -8.62
CA GLY A 53 8.70 25.43 -9.70
C GLY A 53 9.29 24.94 -11.02
N GLU A 54 10.57 25.20 -11.29
CA GLU A 54 11.22 24.82 -12.55
C GLU A 54 12.53 24.04 -12.32
N LYS A 55 12.92 23.21 -13.29
CA LYS A 55 14.13 22.37 -13.27
C LYS A 55 14.16 21.41 -12.06
N GLY A 56 15.28 21.33 -11.35
CA GLY A 56 15.51 20.34 -10.32
C GLY A 56 15.83 18.95 -10.86
N ASN A 57 15.70 17.95 -9.99
CA ASN A 57 15.87 16.54 -10.35
C ASN A 57 14.63 15.70 -9.97
N ALA A 58 14.70 14.41 -10.27
CA ALA A 58 13.60 13.46 -10.09
C ALA A 58 13.45 12.92 -8.65
N ASN A 59 14.34 13.26 -7.71
CA ASN A 59 14.13 12.99 -6.28
C ASN A 59 13.17 14.02 -5.67
N ARG A 60 11.97 14.08 -6.23
CA ARG A 60 10.96 15.09 -5.91
C ARG A 60 9.57 14.50 -6.10
N PHE A 61 8.83 14.36 -5.01
CA PHE A 61 7.48 13.81 -5.01
C PHE A 61 6.52 14.79 -4.33
N GLU A 62 5.24 14.68 -4.65
CA GLU A 62 4.20 15.50 -4.02
C GLU A 62 3.82 14.94 -2.64
N HIS A 63 3.94 13.62 -2.47
CA HIS A 63 3.47 12.92 -1.29
C HIS A 63 4.55 11.99 -0.71
N GLU A 64 4.67 11.99 0.61
CA GLU A 64 5.61 11.11 1.34
C GLU A 64 5.42 9.63 0.98
N ARG A 65 4.17 9.18 0.84
CA ARG A 65 3.85 7.81 0.44
C ARG A 65 4.39 7.46 -0.96
N GLU A 66 4.30 8.37 -1.92
CA GLU A 66 4.84 8.16 -3.27
C GLU A 66 6.36 8.05 -3.22
N CYS A 67 7.00 8.94 -2.45
CA CYS A 67 8.43 8.93 -2.23
C CYS A 67 8.93 7.60 -1.63
N ILE A 68 8.30 7.12 -0.54
CA ILE A 68 8.67 5.85 0.10
C ILE A 68 8.42 4.67 -0.85
N ARG A 69 7.30 4.66 -1.57
CA ARG A 69 7.00 3.58 -2.54
C ARG A 69 8.01 3.50 -3.68
N ASN A 70 8.51 4.65 -4.14
CA ASN A 70 9.41 4.69 -5.28
C ASN A 70 10.88 4.49 -4.90
N CYS A 71 11.26 4.77 -3.65
CA CYS A 71 12.67 4.81 -3.26
C CYS A 71 13.08 3.94 -2.08
N SER A 72 12.17 3.58 -1.16
CA SER A 72 12.50 2.75 0.00
C SER A 72 12.39 1.26 -0.35
N ASP A 73 13.47 0.53 -0.08
CA ASP A 73 13.49 -0.94 -0.16
C ASP A 73 12.53 -1.57 0.89
N ASN A 74 12.26 -0.83 1.98
CA ASN A 74 11.33 -1.24 3.02
C ASN A 74 9.88 -0.78 2.77
N SER A 75 9.57 -0.31 1.56
CA SER A 75 8.21 0.09 1.18
C SER A 75 7.14 -0.99 1.43
N TRP A 76 7.55 -2.28 1.48
CA TRP A 76 6.68 -3.41 1.84
C TRP A 76 6.20 -3.38 3.30
N ALA A 77 7.03 -2.95 4.26
CA ALA A 77 6.61 -2.84 5.65
C ALA A 77 5.57 -1.71 5.84
N THR A 78 5.77 -0.58 5.17
CA THR A 78 4.82 0.54 5.16
C THR A 78 3.50 0.15 4.49
N GLN A 79 3.55 -0.63 3.40
CA GLN A 79 2.36 -1.22 2.79
C GLN A 79 1.61 -2.14 3.75
N LYS A 80 2.30 -2.89 4.60
CA LYS A 80 1.69 -3.79 5.59
C LYS A 80 0.93 -3.04 6.70
N GLU A 81 1.37 -1.84 7.06
CA GLU A 81 0.63 -1.00 8.02
C GLU A 81 -0.57 -0.31 7.39
N ASP A 82 -0.42 0.25 6.17
CA ASP A 82 -1.52 0.80 5.38
C ASP A 82 -2.58 -0.28 5.07
N ALA A 83 -2.15 -1.53 4.84
CA ALA A 83 -3.01 -2.69 4.66
C ALA A 83 -3.87 -3.01 5.89
N LYS A 84 -3.39 -2.73 7.11
CA LYS A 84 -4.23 -2.86 8.33
C LYS A 84 -5.41 -1.91 8.27
N ALA A 85 -5.23 -0.71 7.71
CA ALA A 85 -6.31 0.25 7.56
C ALA A 85 -7.44 -0.30 6.68
N CYS A 86 -7.13 -1.07 5.65
CA CYS A 86 -8.12 -1.69 4.76
C CYS A 86 -9.09 -2.64 5.50
N THR A 87 -8.70 -3.17 6.67
CA THR A 87 -9.56 -4.02 7.51
C THR A 87 -10.47 -3.25 8.46
N LEU A 88 -10.23 -1.94 8.64
CA LEU A 88 -11.04 -1.12 9.53
C LEU A 88 -12.38 -0.79 8.88
N LYS A 89 -13.44 -0.62 9.68
CA LYS A 89 -14.72 -0.10 9.16
C LYS A 89 -14.55 1.37 8.74
N LYS A 90 -15.30 1.82 7.73
CA LYS A 90 -15.40 3.26 7.43
C LYS A 90 -15.84 4.05 8.67
N MET A 91 -15.32 5.26 8.83
CA MET A 91 -15.71 6.15 9.92
C MET A 91 -16.01 7.55 9.38
N VAL A 92 -17.27 7.97 9.50
CA VAL A 92 -17.77 9.28 9.04
C VAL A 92 -17.11 10.41 9.84
N GLY A 93 -16.85 10.22 11.13
CA GLY A 93 -16.39 11.26 12.05
C GLY A 93 -17.56 12.04 12.66
N GLY A 94 -17.28 13.17 13.30
CA GLY A 94 -18.27 13.93 14.09
C GLY A 94 -18.28 15.43 13.86
N CYS A 95 -17.77 15.90 12.71
CA CYS A 95 -17.86 17.30 12.29
C CYS A 95 -19.03 17.53 11.33
N ASP A 96 -19.22 18.78 10.88
CA ASP A 96 -20.36 19.19 10.04
C ASP A 96 -20.02 19.29 8.54
N GLY A 97 -18.83 18.84 8.13
CA GLY A 97 -18.42 18.82 6.73
C GLY A 97 -19.03 17.65 5.95
N SER A 98 -18.96 17.71 4.63
CA SER A 98 -19.39 16.62 3.75
C SER A 98 -18.40 16.48 2.60
N PHE A 99 -17.42 15.59 2.78
CA PHE A 99 -16.35 15.37 1.83
C PHE A 99 -16.45 13.97 1.25
N LEU A 100 -16.59 13.87 -0.09
CA LEU A 100 -16.57 12.59 -0.77
C LEU A 100 -15.20 11.91 -0.58
N ARG A 101 -15.20 10.70 -0.05
CA ARG A 101 -14.03 9.84 0.13
C ARG A 101 -14.35 8.41 -0.26
N TYR A 102 -13.31 7.59 -0.36
CA TYR A 102 -13.41 6.17 -0.64
C TYR A 102 -12.93 5.38 0.58
N TYR A 103 -13.57 4.25 0.84
CA TYR A 103 -13.13 3.27 1.82
C TYR A 103 -13.14 1.89 1.17
N TYR A 104 -12.27 1.00 1.61
CA TYR A 104 -12.25 -0.37 1.18
C TYR A 104 -13.22 -1.22 2.01
N ASP A 105 -14.07 -1.98 1.34
CA ASP A 105 -14.98 -2.95 1.94
C ASP A 105 -14.40 -4.37 1.73
N PRO A 106 -13.77 -4.97 2.75
CA PRO A 106 -13.12 -6.28 2.63
C PRO A 106 -14.11 -7.43 2.45
N ILE A 107 -15.40 -7.24 2.77
CA ILE A 107 -16.43 -8.27 2.58
C ILE A 107 -16.75 -8.43 1.09
N HIS A 108 -16.72 -7.33 0.37
CA HIS A 108 -17.06 -7.28 -1.06
C HIS A 108 -15.84 -7.09 -1.96
N ASP A 109 -14.64 -7.09 -1.36
CA ASP A 109 -13.35 -6.79 -2.02
C ASP A 109 -13.45 -5.57 -2.95
N LYS A 110 -13.98 -4.46 -2.42
CA LYS A 110 -14.29 -3.30 -3.26
C LYS A 110 -14.15 -1.98 -2.54
N CYS A 111 -13.51 -1.03 -3.22
CA CYS A 111 -13.52 0.37 -2.81
C CYS A 111 -14.88 1.02 -3.09
N LYS A 112 -15.48 1.58 -2.05
CA LYS A 112 -16.83 2.20 -2.05
C LYS A 112 -16.72 3.65 -1.59
N LYS A 113 -17.64 4.49 -2.06
CA LYS A 113 -17.72 5.90 -1.68
C LYS A 113 -18.40 6.06 -0.31
N PHE A 114 -18.00 7.06 0.45
CA PHE A 114 -18.72 7.54 1.64
C PHE A 114 -18.48 9.05 1.84
N LEU A 115 -19.35 9.68 2.63
CA LEU A 115 -19.19 11.08 3.03
C LEU A 115 -18.45 11.12 4.37
N TYR A 116 -17.32 11.82 4.39
CA TYR A 116 -16.53 12.08 5.58
C TYR A 116 -16.84 13.47 6.12
N SER A 117 -17.00 13.57 7.43
CA SER A 117 -17.37 14.80 8.13
C SER A 117 -16.31 15.89 8.17
N GLY A 118 -15.05 15.56 7.83
CA GLY A 118 -13.93 16.50 7.87
C GLY A 118 -13.00 16.32 9.07
N CYS A 119 -13.45 15.68 10.16
CA CYS A 119 -12.59 15.38 11.32
C CYS A 119 -12.78 13.96 11.88
N LEU A 120 -11.86 13.55 12.76
CA LEU A 120 -11.80 12.20 13.35
C LEU A 120 -11.67 11.12 12.25
N GLY A 121 -12.06 9.89 12.53
CA GLY A 121 -11.98 8.81 11.55
C GLY A 121 -10.79 7.88 11.76
N ASN A 122 -10.52 7.07 10.73
CA ASN A 122 -9.41 6.13 10.71
C ASN A 122 -8.76 6.09 9.31
N GLY A 123 -7.77 5.23 9.14
CA GLY A 123 -6.99 5.10 7.90
C GLY A 123 -7.76 4.50 6.71
N ASN A 124 -8.95 3.90 6.91
CA ASN A 124 -9.76 3.40 5.79
C ASN A 124 -10.52 4.54 5.09
N ARG A 125 -9.75 5.50 4.57
CA ARG A 125 -10.26 6.73 3.97
C ARG A 125 -9.26 7.25 2.93
N PHE A 126 -9.63 7.11 1.68
CA PHE A 126 -8.86 7.48 0.50
C PHE A 126 -9.54 8.63 -0.24
N PHE A 127 -8.76 9.45 -0.96
CA PHE A 127 -9.31 10.58 -1.71
C PHE A 127 -10.03 10.15 -2.99
N ASP A 128 -9.53 9.11 -3.65
CA ASP A 128 -10.03 8.60 -4.91
C ASP A 128 -10.09 7.06 -4.92
N SER A 129 -10.74 6.50 -5.94
CA SER A 129 -10.88 5.05 -6.04
C SER A 129 -9.57 4.34 -6.38
N GLY A 130 -8.67 4.98 -7.12
CA GLY A 130 -7.40 4.41 -7.53
C GLY A 130 -6.46 4.24 -6.35
N SER A 131 -6.32 5.28 -5.51
CA SER A 131 -5.52 5.20 -4.29
C SER A 131 -6.05 4.17 -3.30
N CYS A 132 -7.38 4.01 -3.20
CA CYS A 132 -8.00 2.94 -2.43
C CYS A 132 -7.67 1.55 -3.01
N ASN A 133 -7.89 1.35 -4.31
CA ASN A 133 -7.69 0.05 -4.94
C ASN A 133 -6.23 -0.39 -4.89
N ASN A 134 -5.31 0.51 -5.21
CA ASN A 134 -3.87 0.23 -5.20
C ASN A 134 -3.34 -0.09 -3.80
N THR A 135 -4.04 0.35 -2.74
CA THR A 135 -3.62 0.10 -1.36
C THR A 135 -4.28 -1.16 -0.80
N CYS A 136 -5.52 -1.47 -1.18
CA CYS A 136 -6.35 -2.44 -0.45
C CYS A 136 -6.86 -3.65 -1.24
N VAL A 137 -6.81 -3.65 -2.58
CA VAL A 137 -7.34 -4.78 -3.37
C VAL A 137 -6.64 -6.09 -2.99
N GLY A 138 -7.43 -7.16 -2.83
CA GLY A 138 -6.93 -8.48 -2.43
C GLY A 138 -6.72 -8.66 -0.92
N ILE A 139 -6.97 -7.62 -0.11
CA ILE A 139 -6.97 -7.76 1.35
C ILE A 139 -8.32 -8.32 1.80
N HIS A 140 -8.40 -9.63 1.90
CA HIS A 140 -9.55 -10.27 2.51
C HIS A 140 -9.42 -10.19 4.03
N GLY A 141 -10.45 -9.65 4.68
CA GLY A 141 -10.48 -9.53 6.14
C GLY A 141 -10.62 -10.91 6.78
N GLU A 142 -9.52 -11.67 6.89
CA GLU A 142 -9.51 -13.05 7.38
C GLU A 142 -10.00 -13.22 8.84
N HIS A 143 -10.32 -12.15 9.57
CA HIS A 143 -10.88 -12.26 10.92
C HIS A 143 -12.06 -11.33 11.24
N ILE A 144 -12.81 -10.85 10.24
CA ILE A 144 -14.00 -10.00 10.51
C ILE A 144 -15.27 -10.83 10.86
N PHE A 145 -15.18 -12.18 10.87
CA PHE A 145 -16.27 -13.04 11.31
C PHE A 145 -15.89 -13.86 12.55
N PRO A 146 -16.63 -13.78 13.68
CA PRO A 146 -16.61 -14.86 14.65
C PRO A 146 -17.06 -16.14 13.94
N LEU A 147 -16.36 -17.24 14.20
CA LEU A 147 -16.64 -18.57 13.69
C LEU A 147 -18.09 -18.98 13.99
N SER A 148 -19.05 -18.67 13.12
CA SER A 148 -20.39 -19.27 13.22
C SER A 148 -21.24 -19.26 11.94
N ALA A 149 -20.67 -19.05 10.75
CA ALA A 149 -21.45 -19.12 9.51
C ALA A 149 -20.67 -19.67 8.31
N HIS A 150 -20.00 -20.82 8.48
CA HIS A 150 -19.65 -21.64 7.32
C HIS A 150 -20.89 -22.38 6.82
N ARG A 151 -21.68 -21.72 5.96
CA ARG A 151 -22.50 -22.45 4.99
C ARG A 151 -21.60 -22.78 3.80
N HIS A 152 -20.95 -23.94 3.88
CA HIS A 152 -20.18 -24.53 2.80
C HIS A 152 -21.00 -24.57 1.51
N ARG A 153 -20.45 -24.02 0.43
CA ARG A 153 -20.88 -24.39 -0.92
C ARG A 153 -19.65 -24.71 -1.75
N TYR A 154 -19.74 -25.88 -2.38
CA TYR A 154 -18.91 -26.47 -3.44
C TYR A 154 -17.82 -27.47 -2.99
N VAL A 155 -18.19 -28.73 -3.23
CA VAL A 155 -17.50 -30.03 -3.17
C VAL A 155 -16.51 -30.11 -4.36
N TRP A 156 -15.38 -30.84 -4.30
CA TRP A 156 -15.25 -32.21 -4.84
C TRP A 156 -13.87 -32.87 -4.62
N PHE A 157 -13.94 -34.15 -4.20
CA PHE A 157 -13.02 -35.32 -4.36
C PHE A 157 -11.55 -35.20 -3.89
N ILE A 158 -10.91 -36.18 -3.23
CA ILE A 158 -10.97 -37.64 -3.36
C ILE A 158 -10.40 -38.31 -2.09
N HIS A 159 -10.85 -39.53 -1.83
CA HIS A 159 -10.20 -40.64 -1.12
C HIS A 159 -10.77 -41.09 0.25
N THR A 160 -11.06 -42.41 0.27
CA THR A 160 -11.31 -43.34 1.38
C THR A 160 -12.64 -43.30 2.14
N SER A 161 -13.57 -44.13 1.64
CA SER A 161 -14.33 -45.15 2.37
C SER A 161 -14.60 -44.94 3.87
N LEU A 162 -15.80 -44.45 4.21
CA LEU A 162 -16.66 -45.15 5.18
C LEU A 162 -18.11 -44.67 5.03
N GLN A 163 -18.99 -45.63 4.76
CA GLN A 163 -20.45 -45.46 4.80
C GLN A 163 -20.86 -45.18 6.25
N VAL A 164 -21.51 -44.04 6.50
CA VAL A 164 -22.36 -43.87 7.67
C VAL A 164 -23.75 -43.51 7.18
N VAL A 165 -24.64 -44.48 7.36
CA VAL A 165 -26.08 -44.40 7.14
C VAL A 165 -26.66 -43.30 8.05
N ILE A 166 -27.32 -42.30 7.46
CA ILE A 166 -28.06 -41.26 8.18
C ILE A 166 -29.51 -41.74 8.32
N ARG A 167 -30.09 -41.59 9.52
CA ARG A 167 -31.54 -41.48 9.72
C ARG A 167 -31.87 -40.02 10.00
#